data_AF-A0A0F6A3A8-F1
#
_entry.id   AF-A0A0F6A3A8-F1
#
_cell.length_a   1.000
_cell.length_b   1.000
_cell.length_c   1.000
_cell.angle_alpha   90.00
_cell.angle_beta   90.00
_cell.angle_gamma   90.00
#
_symmetry.space_group_name_H-M   'P 1'
#
loop_
_entity.id
_entity.type
_entity.pdbx_description
1 polymer ?
#
loop_
_entity_poly.entity_id
_entity_poly.type
_entity_poly.pdbx_seq_one_letter_code
_entity_poly.pdbx_strand_id
1 'polypeptide(L)' 'MKVTIRFDHIDIAENASYREIYRVMSDVVRENWPGMGSVSAEHQRLAQHQAAASAARHLTRTVAARRAR' A
#
# COMPACT_ATOMS: atom_id res chain seq x y z
N MET A 1 -2.27 -6.21 -4.92
CA MET A 1 -1.23 -5.88 -5.92
C MET A 1 0.09 -5.72 -5.18
N LYS A 2 1.13 -6.48 -5.53
CA LYS A 2 2.46 -6.40 -4.88
C LYS A 2 3.37 -5.57 -5.78
N VAL A 3 3.90 -4.47 -5.26
CA VAL A 3 4.90 -3.66 -5.96
C VAL A 3 6.27 -4.19 -5.57
N THR A 4 7.10 -4.51 -6.56
CA THR A 4 8.49 -4.92 -6.34
C THR A 4 9.37 -3.75 -6.73
N ILE A 5 10.12 -3.22 -5.77
CA ILE A 5 11.06 -2.13 -5.98
C ILE A 5 12.46 -2.75 -5.95
N ARG A 6 13.19 -2.64 -7.06
CA ARG A 6 14.58 -3.09 -7.17
C ARG A 6 15.49 -1.89 -7.15
N PHE A 7 16.46 -1.91 -6.26
CA PHE A 7 17.56 -0.95 -6.23
C PHE A 7 18.80 -1.68 -6.74
N ASP A 8 19.50 -1.09 -7.71
CA ASP A 8 20.72 -1.69 -8.26
C ASP A 8 21.91 -1.52 -7.30
N HIS A 9 21.89 -0.49 -6.45
CA HIS A 9 22.89 -0.26 -5.41
C HIS A 9 22.30 0.54 -4.23
N ILE A 10 22.67 0.19 -2.99
CA ILE A 10 22.33 0.94 -1.77
C ILE A 10 23.56 0.92 -0.87
N ASP A 11 24.08 2.11 -0.53
CA ASP A 11 25.10 2.28 0.49
C ASP A 11 24.48 2.73 1.80
N ILE A 12 24.76 2.00 2.89
CA ILE A 12 24.26 2.31 4.23
C ILE A 12 25.48 2.48 5.14
N ALA A 13 25.62 3.65 5.76
CA ALA A 13 26.68 3.89 6.74
C ALA A 13 26.48 3.03 8.00
N GLU A 14 27.57 2.55 8.61
CA GLU A 14 27.52 1.64 9.78
C GLU A 14 26.76 2.20 10.98
N ASN A 15 26.70 3.54 11.10
CA ASN A 15 26.00 4.25 12.17
C ASN A 15 24.60 4.76 11.78
N ALA A 16 24.10 4.41 10.59
CA ALA A 16 22.80 4.87 10.14
C ALA A 16 21.67 4.22 10.96
N SER A 17 20.82 5.05 11.55
CA SER A 17 19.65 4.54 12.26
C SER A 17 18.58 4.06 11.28
N TYR A 18 17.74 3.12 11.72
CA TYR A 18 16.58 2.66 10.94
C TYR A 18 15.69 3.82 10.45
N ARG A 19 15.54 4.86 11.29
CA ARG A 19 14.73 6.04 10.95
C ARG A 19 15.33 6.82 9.78
N GLU A 20 16.65 6.98 9.75
CA GLU A 20 17.36 7.68 8.68
C GLU A 20 17.31 6.89 7.38
N ILE A 21 17.56 5.58 7.45
CA ILE A 21 17.45 4.67 6.30
C ILE A 21 16.03 4.73 5.73
N TYR A 22 15.01 4.61 6.58
CA TYR A 22 13.61 4.66 6.14
C TYR A 22 13.26 5.99 5.49
N ARG A 23 13.69 7.11 6.07
CA ARG A 23 13.44 8.45 5.51
C ARG A 23 14.06 8.58 4.13
N VAL A 24 15.36 8.29 3.99
CA VAL A 24 16.09 8.41 2.72
C VAL A 24 15.47 7.51 1.66
N MET A 25 15.17 6.24 1.98
CA MET A 25 14.52 5.33 1.04
C MET A 25 13.13 5.81 0.63
N SER A 26 12.35 6.34 1.56
CA SER A 26 11.02 6.90 1.28
C SER A 26 11.10 8.14 0.38
N ASP A 27 12.10 9.00 0.59
CA ASP A 27 12.29 10.22 -0.19
C ASP A 27 12.76 9.87 -1.61
N VAL A 28 13.73 8.97 -1.76
CA VAL A 28 14.19 8.47 -3.07
C VAL A 28 13.04 7.84 -3.85
N VAL A 29 12.24 6.99 -3.20
CA VAL A 29 11.05 6.41 -3.84
C VAL A 29 10.06 7.51 -4.21
N ARG A 30 9.82 8.51 -3.36
CA ARG A 30 8.87 9.59 -3.67
C ARG A 30 9.33 10.47 -4.84
N GLU A 31 10.62 10.79 -4.91
CA GLU A 31 11.20 11.66 -5.93
C GLU A 31 11.37 10.96 -7.28
N ASN A 32 11.80 9.70 -7.27
CA ASN A 32 12.13 8.93 -8.48
C ASN A 32 10.99 8.06 -8.98
N TRP A 33 9.88 7.99 -8.24
CA TRP A 33 8.65 7.38 -8.72
C TRP A 33 7.75 8.50 -9.25
N PRO A 34 7.75 8.77 -10.58
CA PRO A 34 6.99 9.86 -11.18
C PRO A 34 5.50 9.53 -11.15
N GLY A 35 4.91 9.64 -9.96
CA GLY A 35 3.59 9.11 -9.65
C GLY A 35 3.52 7.60 -9.86
N MET A 36 2.65 6.93 -9.11
CA MET A 36 1.72 6.11 -9.87
C MET A 36 1.06 7.10 -10.83
N GLY A 37 1.58 7.21 -12.07
CA GLY A 37 0.90 7.90 -13.16
C GLY A 37 -0.54 7.46 -13.06
N SER A 38 -1.37 8.41 -12.68
CA SER A 38 -2.66 8.22 -12.04
C SER A 38 -3.30 6.91 -12.45
N VAL A 39 -3.44 5.97 -11.50
CA VAL A 39 -4.54 5.01 -11.60
C VAL A 39 -5.74 5.90 -11.90
N SER A 40 -6.30 5.82 -13.11
CA SER A 40 -7.27 6.82 -13.55
C SER A 40 -8.33 6.97 -12.45
N ALA A 41 -8.89 8.15 -12.25
CA ALA A 41 -9.88 8.36 -11.18
C ALA A 41 -10.98 7.27 -11.20
N GLU A 42 -11.28 6.75 -12.39
CA GLU A 42 -12.10 5.58 -12.64
C GLU A 42 -11.56 4.28 -12.03
N HIS A 43 -10.30 3.91 -12.26
CA HIS A 43 -9.70 2.73 -11.63
C HIS A 43 -9.57 2.88 -10.10
N GLN A 44 -9.35 4.10 -9.60
CA GLN A 44 -9.35 4.36 -8.15
C GLN A 44 -10.76 4.17 -7.57
N ARG A 45 -11.78 4.70 -8.24
CA ARG A 45 -13.19 4.48 -7.87
C ARG A 45 -13.56 3.00 -7.92
N LEU A 46 -13.14 2.28 -8.96
CA LEU A 46 -13.39 0.85 -9.08
C LEU A 46 -12.76 0.07 -7.93
N ALA A 47 -11.50 0.37 -7.60
CA ALA A 47 -10.82 -0.25 -6.47
C ALA A 47 -11.50 0.05 -5.13
N GLN A 48 -11.96 1.29 -4.92
CA GLN A 48 -12.73 1.69 -3.73
C GLN A 48 -14.07 0.94 -3.63
N HIS A 49 -14.83 0.85 -4.72
CA HIS A 49 -16.09 0.11 -4.76
C HIS A 49 -15.88 -1.38 -4.48
N GLN A 50 -14.84 -2.00 -5.07
CA GLN A 50 -14.52 -3.40 -4.83
C GLN A 50 -14.10 -3.65 -3.37
N ALA A 51 -13.30 -2.74 -2.78
CA ALA A 51 -12.91 -2.80 -1.38
C ALA A 51 -14.13 -2.67 -0.45
N ALA A 52 -15.03 -1.71 -0.71
CA ALA A 52 -16.25 -1.50 0.06
C ALA A 52 -17.19 -2.72 -0.02
N ALA A 53 -17.38 -3.29 -1.22
CA ALA A 53 -18.19 -4.49 -1.41
C ALA A 53 -17.58 -5.73 -0.73
N SER A 54 -16.26 -5.83 -0.69
CA SER A 54 -15.57 -6.90 0.05
C SER A 54 -15.76 -6.73 1.57
N ALA A 55 -15.56 -5.52 2.09
CA ALA A 55 -15.77 -5.20 3.49
C ALA A 55 -17.22 -5.44 3.94
N ALA A 56 -18.21 -5.02 3.15
CA ALA A 56 -19.63 -5.28 3.42
C ALA A 56 -19.93 -6.78 3.50
N ARG A 57 -19.45 -7.58 2.52
CA ARG A 57 -19.61 -9.05 2.55
C ARG A 57 -18.91 -9.69 3.74
N HIS A 58 -17.78 -9.16 4.18
CA HIS A 58 -17.11 -9.65 5.37
C HIS A 58 -17.92 -9.31 6.64
N LEU A 59 -18.43 -8.08 6.74
CA LEU A 59 -19.25 -7.64 7.87
C LEU A 59 -20.54 -8.45 7.97
N THR A 60 -21.25 -8.67 6.85
CA THR A 60 -22.46 -9.50 6.82
C THR A 60 -22.18 -10.92 7.30
N ARG A 61 -21.08 -11.53 6.85
CA ARG A 61 -20.68 -12.87 7.32
C ARG A 61 -20.37 -12.89 8.81
N THR A 62 -19.65 -11.90 9.31
CA THR A 62 -19.30 -11.78 10.73
C THR A 62 -20.55 -11.58 11.60
N VAL A 63 -21.49 -10.73 11.17
CA VAL A 63 -22.74 -10.47 11.89
C VAL A 63 -23.68 -11.69 11.84
N ALA A 64 -23.78 -12.38 10.69
CA ALA A 64 -24.56 -13.61 10.57
C ALA A 64 -24.00 -14.73 11.47
N ALA A 65 -22.67 -14.91 11.48
CA ALA A 65 -22.02 -15.86 12.37
C ALA A 65 -22.21 -15.53 13.86
N ARG A 66 -22.31 -14.24 14.20
CA ARG A 66 -22.60 -13.79 15.57
C ARG A 66 -24.06 -13.96 15.97
N ARG A 67 -25.01 -13.90 15.03
CA ARG A 67 -26.45 -14.13 15.30
C ARG A 67 -26.83 -15.62 15.36
N ALA A 68 -26.01 -16.50 14.81
CA ALA A 68 -26.21 -17.95 14.85
C ALA A 68 -25.64 -18.63 16.12
N ARG A 69 -25.02 -17.84 17.01
CA ARG A 69 -24.65 -18.22 18.39
C ARG A 69 -25.64 -17.63 19.37
#